data_AF-A0A1I3WFT8-F1
#
_entry.id   AF-A0A1I3WFT8-F1
#
_cell.length_a   1.000
_cell.length_b   1.000
_cell.length_c   1.000
_cell.angle_alpha   90.00
_cell.angle_beta   90.00
_cell.angle_gamma   90.00
#
_symmetry.space_group_name_H-M   'P 1'
#
loop_
_entity.id
_entity.type
_entity.pdbx_description
1 polymer ?
#
loop_
_entity_poly.entity_id
_entity_poly.type
_entity_poly.pdbx_seq_one_letter_code
_entity_poly.pdbx_strand_id
1 'polypeptide(L)'
;MTLLSRTLATALIASTTLTQIAVAAPRPADPPALQAAAADPKLAQMKADAVTNIDGHAKLVQEMVDSVFSFAEPGFQEYQTMEYLTGILAKNGFTITKGVAGMPTAWTATWGSGGPLIALGSDVDCLLGLSQVPGSPTLKPLVPGAPGHGEGHNAGMPLIIAAAIATKAVMEKNHIPGRLMLWPGVAEELLGAKAFYVKAGLFKDVDATIFTHVSSDFGTTYGNLGNNALVSVEYTFHGKTAHAAGMPWEGRSALDGVEIMDTAWNFRREHLPVTQRSHYVITNGGGQPNIVPDLASVWYYFREQNFDSVRNLYTIGTEISEAAAKATGTTVEHHLLGYAAPNFANKPMAEAAYANIKAIGMPAWTADDQAFAKAVQQANGRTVKPLPTEIGPLSTPETRERSLGGGSDDIGDIMWTVPTITIRFPSNIPSLIGHNVLSAIAMATPIAHKGAVAGAKAVSLTVLDLMTDPKLLADAKAYFRDVQLKDQKYDPVVAPSDQPAIHLNQELMERLRPKMKPFYYDPKKYPSYLDQLGVKYPNLKTE
;
A
#
# COMPACT_ATOMS: atom_id res chain seq x y z
N MET A 1 13.15 -60.31 49.27
CA MET A 1 14.54 -60.77 49.10
C MET A 1 15.22 -59.77 48.16
N THR A 2 15.91 -58.73 48.64
CA THR A 2 17.38 -58.67 48.92
C THR A 2 18.22 -59.12 47.72
N LEU A 3 19.23 -58.39 47.20
CA LEU A 3 20.30 -57.67 47.89
C LEU A 3 20.87 -56.44 47.11
N LEU A 4 21.43 -55.52 47.90
CA LEU A 4 22.40 -54.48 47.58
C LEU A 4 23.75 -55.00 47.06
N SER A 5 24.51 -54.15 46.36
CA SER A 5 25.86 -53.78 46.82
C SER A 5 26.37 -52.46 46.20
N ARG A 6 27.01 -51.64 47.04
CA ARG A 6 27.72 -50.39 46.75
C ARG A 6 29.20 -50.69 46.55
N THR A 7 29.93 -49.85 45.80
CA THR A 7 31.35 -49.60 46.11
C THR A 7 31.77 -48.19 45.69
N LEU A 8 32.49 -47.53 46.61
CA LEU A 8 33.05 -46.19 46.55
C LEU A 8 34.18 -46.06 45.52
N ALA A 9 34.34 -44.88 44.93
CA ALA A 9 35.62 -44.43 44.39
C ALA A 9 35.95 -43.02 44.91
N THR A 10 37.14 -42.95 45.51
CA THR A 10 37.73 -41.89 46.30
C THR A 10 38.18 -40.71 45.43
N ALA A 11 37.89 -39.48 45.85
CA ALA A 11 38.44 -38.26 45.24
C ALA A 11 39.88 -38.04 45.71
N LEU A 12 40.83 -37.92 44.77
CA LEU A 12 42.19 -37.45 45.01
C LEU A 12 42.34 -36.08 44.34
N ILE A 13 42.52 -35.03 45.14
CA ILE A 13 42.79 -33.67 44.69
C ILE A 13 44.30 -33.55 44.46
N ALA A 14 44.72 -33.29 43.23
CA ALA A 14 46.08 -32.87 42.90
C ALA A 14 46.02 -31.46 42.28
N SER A 15 46.45 -30.49 43.07
CA SER A 15 46.61 -29.08 42.68
C SER A 15 47.82 -28.92 41.76
N THR A 16 47.58 -28.51 40.52
CA THR A 16 48.62 -28.01 39.61
C THR A 16 48.34 -26.55 39.30
N THR A 17 49.20 -25.68 39.83
CA THR A 17 49.25 -24.25 39.54
C THR A 17 49.85 -24.04 38.15
N LEU A 18 49.00 -23.61 37.20
CA LEU A 18 49.42 -23.10 35.90
C LEU A 18 49.32 -21.57 35.91
N THR A 19 50.48 -20.93 35.90
CA THR A 19 50.67 -19.49 35.79
C THR A 19 50.18 -19.02 34.42
N GLN A 20 49.03 -18.35 34.36
CA GLN A 20 48.57 -17.69 33.13
C GLN A 20 49.38 -16.41 32.91
N ILE A 21 50.19 -16.39 31.86
CA ILE A 21 50.75 -15.17 31.27
C ILE A 21 49.61 -14.51 30.49
N ALA A 22 49.13 -13.37 30.98
CA ALA A 22 48.16 -12.55 30.28
C ALA A 22 48.83 -11.88 29.07
N VAL A 23 48.59 -12.42 27.88
CA VAL A 23 48.85 -11.72 26.62
C VAL A 23 47.67 -10.79 26.37
N ALA A 24 47.88 -9.49 26.49
CA ALA A 24 46.88 -8.48 26.20
C ALA A 24 46.54 -8.50 24.69
N ALA A 25 45.36 -9.01 24.35
CA ALA A 25 44.79 -8.85 23.03
C ALA A 25 44.48 -7.36 22.79
N PRO A 26 44.76 -6.80 21.60
CA PRO A 26 44.39 -5.43 21.29
C PRO A 26 42.85 -5.32 21.35
N ARG A 27 42.35 -4.31 22.09
CA ARG A 27 40.92 -3.96 22.05
C ARG A 27 40.52 -3.70 20.60
N PRO A 28 39.34 -4.18 20.15
CA PRO A 28 38.76 -3.65 18.93
C PRO A 28 38.65 -2.14 19.08
N ALA A 29 39.15 -1.39 18.10
CA ALA A 29 38.99 0.06 18.09
C ALA A 29 37.50 0.38 18.19
N ASP A 30 37.13 1.26 19.12
CA ASP A 30 35.80 1.84 19.14
C ASP A 30 35.51 2.40 17.74
N PRO A 31 34.33 2.14 17.15
CA PRO A 31 33.95 2.77 15.90
C PRO A 31 34.09 4.29 16.09
N PRO A 32 34.63 5.01 15.09
CA PRO A 32 34.77 6.45 15.21
C PRO A 32 33.41 7.02 15.58
N ALA A 33 33.34 7.70 16.73
CA ALA A 33 32.16 8.42 17.13
C ALA A 33 31.80 9.33 15.96
N LEU A 34 30.68 9.03 15.29
CA LEU A 34 30.02 9.95 14.38
C LEU A 34 29.74 11.19 15.22
N GLN A 35 30.62 12.18 15.14
CA GLN A 35 30.29 13.53 15.54
C GLN A 35 29.06 13.89 14.72
N ALA A 36 27.90 13.89 15.37
CA ALA A 36 26.71 14.47 14.81
C ALA A 36 27.09 15.91 14.45
N ALA A 37 27.27 16.18 13.16
CA ALA A 37 27.41 17.54 12.67
C ALA A 37 26.23 18.31 13.26
N ALA A 38 26.50 19.41 13.97
CA ALA A 38 25.45 20.26 14.49
C ALA A 38 24.47 20.56 13.36
N ALA A 39 23.18 20.28 13.57
CA ALA A 39 22.17 20.42 12.53
C ALA A 39 22.25 21.84 11.92
N ASP A 40 22.30 21.94 10.59
CA ASP A 40 22.34 23.21 9.88
C ASP A 40 21.18 24.10 10.38
N PRO A 41 21.47 25.24 11.06
CA PRO A 41 20.44 26.11 11.62
C PRO A 41 19.45 26.60 10.56
N LYS A 42 19.90 26.76 9.30
CA LYS A 42 19.03 27.17 8.19
C LYS A 42 18.03 26.07 7.84
N LEU A 43 18.49 24.82 7.72
CA LEU A 43 17.60 23.66 7.47
C LEU A 43 16.62 23.44 8.62
N ALA A 44 17.06 23.60 9.87
CA ALA A 44 16.18 23.51 11.03
C ALA A 44 15.05 24.55 10.96
N GLN A 45 15.35 25.81 10.60
CA GLN A 45 14.33 26.84 10.42
C GLN A 45 13.39 26.53 9.25
N MET A 46 13.91 26.05 8.11
CA MET A 46 13.08 25.67 6.96
C MET A 46 12.09 24.54 7.32
N LYS A 47 12.53 23.56 8.10
CA LYS A 47 11.66 22.48 8.61
C LYS A 47 10.60 23.03 9.59
N ALA A 48 10.95 23.96 10.47
CA ALA A 48 9.99 24.59 11.38
C ALA A 48 8.92 25.42 10.62
N ASP A 49 9.34 26.15 9.58
CA ASP A 49 8.43 26.87 8.69
C ASP A 49 7.47 25.90 7.98
N ALA A 50 7.98 24.77 7.49
CA ALA A 50 7.16 23.73 6.85
C ALA A 50 6.11 23.15 7.82
N VAL A 51 6.50 22.82 9.05
CA VAL A 51 5.57 22.34 10.09
C VAL A 51 4.46 23.36 10.34
N THR A 52 4.82 24.62 10.53
CA THR A 52 3.86 25.72 10.79
C THR A 52 2.88 25.88 9.62
N ASN A 53 3.37 25.79 8.39
CA ASN A 53 2.54 25.89 7.19
C ASN A 53 1.54 24.71 7.09
N ILE A 54 2.00 23.49 7.36
CA ILE A 54 1.15 22.29 7.36
C ILE A 54 0.08 22.36 8.46
N ASP A 55 0.42 22.85 9.66
CA ASP A 55 -0.55 23.09 10.71
C ASP A 55 -1.61 24.12 10.29
N GLY A 56 -1.20 25.17 9.58
CA GLY A 56 -2.13 26.13 8.96
C GLY A 56 -3.04 25.52 7.88
N HIS A 57 -2.64 24.38 7.29
CA HIS A 57 -3.41 23.63 6.29
C HIS A 57 -4.22 22.47 6.88
N ALA A 58 -4.26 22.29 8.21
CA ALA A 58 -5.01 21.19 8.83
C ALA A 58 -6.48 21.14 8.40
N LYS A 59 -7.12 22.31 8.21
CA LYS A 59 -8.50 22.39 7.71
C LYS A 59 -8.63 21.91 6.27
N LEU A 60 -7.70 22.30 5.40
CA LEU A 60 -7.67 21.86 4.00
C LEU A 60 -7.46 20.34 3.92
N VAL A 61 -6.56 19.79 4.75
CA VAL A 61 -6.35 18.33 4.85
C VAL A 61 -7.65 17.64 5.24
N GLN A 62 -8.33 18.12 6.30
CA GLN A 62 -9.61 17.57 6.76
C GLN A 62 -10.65 17.57 5.63
N GLU A 63 -10.84 18.70 4.94
CA GLU A 63 -11.80 18.81 3.85
C GLU A 63 -11.48 17.87 2.69
N MET A 64 -10.20 17.70 2.34
CA MET A 64 -9.80 16.78 1.30
C MET A 64 -10.02 15.32 1.68
N VAL A 65 -9.63 14.92 2.90
CA VAL A 65 -9.85 13.56 3.44
C VAL A 65 -11.34 13.22 3.43
N ASP A 66 -12.18 14.14 3.88
CA ASP A 66 -13.63 14.01 3.97
C ASP A 66 -14.29 13.93 2.58
N SER A 67 -13.87 14.78 1.63
CA SER A 67 -14.38 14.75 0.26
C SER A 67 -14.05 13.45 -0.44
N VAL A 68 -12.78 13.01 -0.40
CA VAL A 68 -12.35 11.75 -1.04
C VAL A 68 -13.02 10.55 -0.38
N PHE A 69 -13.21 10.57 0.94
CA PHE A 69 -14.00 9.55 1.63
C PHE A 69 -15.42 9.45 1.05
N SER A 70 -16.07 10.59 0.86
CA SER A 70 -17.47 10.66 0.41
C SER A 70 -17.66 10.23 -1.05
N PHE A 71 -16.64 10.36 -1.91
CA PHE A 71 -16.71 9.93 -3.31
C PHE A 71 -16.70 8.41 -3.44
N ALA A 72 -15.92 7.74 -2.58
CA ALA A 72 -15.83 6.29 -2.43
C ALA A 72 -15.72 5.52 -3.76
N GLU A 73 -14.76 5.90 -4.60
CA GLU A 73 -14.60 5.35 -5.95
C GLU A 73 -13.59 4.19 -5.97
N PRO A 74 -13.93 3.03 -6.56
CA PRO A 74 -13.04 1.88 -6.64
C PRO A 74 -12.08 2.00 -7.83
N GLY A 75 -11.14 1.05 -7.90
CA GLY A 75 -10.09 1.01 -8.92
C GLY A 75 -10.59 1.28 -10.35
N PHE A 76 -9.88 2.17 -11.04
CA PHE A 76 -10.15 2.70 -12.39
C PHE A 76 -11.38 3.60 -12.54
N GLN A 77 -12.14 3.83 -11.46
CA GLN A 77 -13.37 4.62 -11.48
C GLN A 77 -13.28 5.91 -10.64
N GLU A 78 -12.07 6.36 -10.28
CA GLU A 78 -11.73 7.47 -9.37
C GLU A 78 -11.87 8.87 -10.01
N TYR A 79 -12.91 9.07 -10.82
CA TYR A 79 -13.12 10.29 -11.61
C TYR A 79 -13.38 11.52 -10.73
N GLN A 80 -14.28 11.42 -9.75
CA GLN A 80 -14.60 12.53 -8.84
C GLN A 80 -13.38 12.89 -7.98
N THR A 81 -12.65 11.89 -7.51
CA THR A 81 -11.42 12.02 -6.73
C THR A 81 -10.33 12.71 -7.53
N MET A 82 -10.07 12.27 -8.77
CA MET A 82 -9.14 12.93 -9.69
C MET A 82 -9.50 14.39 -9.90
N GLU A 83 -10.74 14.68 -10.30
CA GLU A 83 -11.16 16.06 -10.62
C GLU A 83 -11.03 16.98 -9.41
N TYR A 84 -11.40 16.51 -8.23
CA TYR A 84 -11.30 17.28 -7.00
C TYR A 84 -9.85 17.59 -6.61
N LEU A 85 -8.99 16.57 -6.54
CA LEU A 85 -7.60 16.73 -6.09
C LEU A 85 -6.75 17.52 -7.10
N THR A 86 -6.89 17.24 -8.39
CA THR A 86 -6.19 18.00 -9.43
C THR A 86 -6.64 19.45 -9.52
N GLY A 87 -7.92 19.73 -9.24
CA GLY A 87 -8.44 21.10 -9.15
C GLY A 87 -7.80 21.91 -8.02
N ILE A 88 -7.50 21.28 -6.88
CA ILE A 88 -6.78 21.92 -5.76
C ILE A 88 -5.32 22.17 -6.15
N LEU A 89 -4.66 21.20 -6.75
CA LEU A 89 -3.26 21.33 -7.19
C LEU A 89 -3.09 22.42 -8.25
N ALA A 90 -3.98 22.48 -9.24
CA ALA A 90 -3.96 23.54 -10.26
C ALA A 90 -4.10 24.94 -9.65
N LYS A 91 -4.99 25.12 -8.67
CA LYS A 91 -5.14 26.39 -7.92
C LYS A 91 -3.88 26.76 -7.13
N ASN A 92 -3.05 25.78 -6.78
CA ASN A 92 -1.78 25.99 -6.08
C ASN A 92 -0.56 26.05 -7.02
N GLY A 93 -0.80 26.22 -8.34
CA GLY A 93 0.24 26.48 -9.33
C GLY A 93 0.95 25.24 -9.86
N PHE A 94 0.40 24.04 -9.66
CA PHE A 94 0.92 22.83 -10.30
C PHE A 94 0.38 22.69 -11.73
N THR A 95 1.21 22.16 -12.63
CA THR A 95 0.82 21.79 -13.99
C THR A 95 0.28 20.36 -13.99
N ILE A 96 -0.98 20.18 -14.42
CA ILE A 96 -1.66 18.88 -14.39
C ILE A 96 -1.61 18.21 -15.77
N THR A 97 -1.23 16.94 -15.80
CA THR A 97 -1.40 16.05 -16.96
C THR A 97 -2.34 14.91 -16.57
N LYS A 98 -3.52 14.82 -17.18
CA LYS A 98 -4.51 13.75 -16.94
C LYS A 98 -4.42 12.67 -18.01
N GLY A 99 -4.95 11.48 -17.73
CA GLY A 99 -5.01 10.38 -18.69
C GLY A 99 -3.67 9.67 -18.91
N VAL A 100 -2.74 9.76 -17.95
CA VAL A 100 -1.38 9.22 -18.12
C VAL A 100 -1.39 7.69 -18.14
N ALA A 101 -0.39 7.11 -18.81
CA ALA A 101 -0.23 5.64 -18.93
C ALA A 101 -1.49 4.90 -19.45
N GLY A 102 -2.32 5.56 -20.27
CA GLY A 102 -3.53 4.96 -20.84
C GLY A 102 -4.71 4.84 -19.88
N MET A 103 -4.63 5.44 -18.69
CA MET A 103 -5.68 5.38 -17.65
C MET A 103 -6.38 6.74 -17.51
N PRO A 104 -7.70 6.83 -17.78
CA PRO A 104 -8.43 8.11 -17.71
C PRO A 104 -8.40 8.81 -16.35
N THR A 105 -8.33 8.04 -15.25
CA THR A 105 -8.33 8.56 -13.87
C THR A 105 -6.92 8.80 -13.32
N ALA A 106 -5.87 8.40 -14.04
CA ALA A 106 -4.49 8.65 -13.66
C ALA A 106 -4.03 10.04 -14.07
N TRP A 107 -3.15 10.65 -13.26
CA TRP A 107 -2.62 11.98 -13.54
C TRP A 107 -1.23 12.20 -12.92
N THR A 108 -0.52 13.20 -13.42
CA THR A 108 0.65 13.78 -12.74
C THR A 108 0.44 15.28 -12.53
N ALA A 109 1.00 15.81 -11.45
CA ALA A 109 1.01 17.24 -11.16
C ALA A 109 2.44 17.70 -10.87
N THR A 110 2.98 18.59 -11.69
CA THR A 110 4.38 19.01 -11.59
C THR A 110 4.54 20.48 -11.19
N TRP A 111 5.60 20.78 -10.45
CA TRP A 111 5.98 22.15 -10.09
C TRP A 111 7.51 22.28 -9.98
N GLY A 112 8.01 23.50 -10.16
CA GLY A 112 9.40 23.85 -9.93
C GLY A 112 10.29 23.73 -11.17
N SER A 113 11.57 24.03 -11.00
CA SER A 113 12.57 24.01 -12.07
C SER A 113 13.98 23.84 -11.51
N GLY A 114 14.86 23.21 -12.30
CA GLY A 114 16.22 22.89 -11.86
C GLY A 114 16.25 21.88 -10.71
N GLY A 115 17.45 21.50 -10.27
CA GLY A 115 17.63 20.60 -9.13
C GLY A 115 16.99 19.22 -9.27
N PRO A 116 16.94 18.46 -8.15
CA PRO A 116 16.34 17.13 -8.10
C PRO A 116 14.84 17.15 -8.43
N LEU A 117 14.34 16.10 -9.08
CA LEU A 117 12.92 15.78 -9.20
C LEU A 117 12.52 14.75 -8.15
N ILE A 118 11.73 15.18 -7.16
CA ILE A 118 11.20 14.31 -6.12
C ILE A 118 9.74 13.99 -6.40
N ALA A 119 9.43 12.71 -6.57
CA ALA A 119 8.07 12.24 -6.81
C ALA A 119 7.37 11.89 -5.50
N LEU A 120 6.10 12.26 -5.37
CA LEU A 120 5.29 12.11 -4.17
C LEU A 120 3.98 11.40 -4.51
N GLY A 121 3.68 10.29 -3.85
CA GLY A 121 2.50 9.51 -4.18
C GLY A 121 1.80 8.87 -2.99
N SER A 122 0.54 8.51 -3.21
CA SER A 122 -0.28 7.67 -2.36
C SER A 122 -1.48 7.14 -3.16
N ASP A 123 -2.13 6.11 -2.67
CA ASP A 123 -3.29 5.51 -3.30
C ASP A 123 -4.57 6.32 -3.07
N VAL A 124 -5.60 6.08 -3.89
CA VAL A 124 -6.89 6.78 -3.80
C VAL A 124 -8.12 5.89 -3.92
N ASP A 125 -7.98 4.65 -4.37
CA ASP A 125 -9.11 3.79 -4.72
C ASP A 125 -9.74 3.09 -3.52
N CYS A 126 -11.00 2.72 -3.68
CA CYS A 126 -11.80 1.98 -2.71
C CYS A 126 -11.89 0.49 -3.02
N LEU A 127 -12.28 -0.24 -1.97
CA LEU A 127 -12.67 -1.64 -2.04
C LEU A 127 -14.18 -1.80 -2.20
N LEU A 128 -14.58 -2.87 -2.90
CA LEU A 128 -15.98 -3.14 -3.20
C LEU A 128 -16.77 -3.58 -1.97
N GLY A 129 -18.01 -3.10 -1.85
CA GLY A 129 -18.94 -3.52 -0.80
C GLY A 129 -18.60 -3.05 0.62
N LEU A 130 -17.61 -2.18 0.78
CA LEU A 130 -17.13 -1.72 2.09
C LEU A 130 -17.66 -0.35 2.52
N SER A 131 -18.75 0.14 1.89
CA SER A 131 -19.40 1.38 2.32
C SER A 131 -19.74 1.33 3.81
N GLN A 132 -19.40 2.42 4.52
CA GLN A 132 -19.58 2.51 5.96
C GLN A 132 -19.81 3.98 6.36
N VAL A 133 -20.71 4.21 7.32
CA VAL A 133 -20.86 5.50 8.01
C VAL A 133 -19.62 5.69 8.90
N PRO A 134 -18.80 6.74 8.65
CA PRO A 134 -17.61 7.01 9.46
C PRO A 134 -18.01 7.52 10.85
N GLY A 135 -17.10 7.41 11.81
CA GLY A 135 -17.32 7.92 13.16
C GLY A 135 -18.36 7.15 13.98
N SER A 136 -18.79 5.96 13.55
CA SER A 136 -19.72 5.10 14.28
C SER A 136 -19.08 3.76 14.65
N PRO A 137 -19.13 3.32 15.92
CA PRO A 137 -18.68 1.99 16.33
C PRO A 137 -19.51 0.85 15.73
N THR A 138 -20.77 1.14 15.39
CA THR A 138 -21.70 0.18 14.79
C THR A 138 -21.57 0.14 13.26
N LEU A 139 -21.64 -1.06 12.70
CA LEU A 139 -21.55 -1.29 11.26
C LEU A 139 -22.86 -0.87 10.58
N LYS A 140 -22.76 0.08 9.66
CA LYS A 140 -23.87 0.60 8.88
C LYS A 140 -23.34 1.19 7.57
N PRO A 141 -23.69 0.61 6.41
CA PRO A 141 -23.30 1.20 5.13
C PRO A 141 -24.01 2.54 4.89
N LEU A 142 -23.30 3.50 4.27
CA LEU A 142 -23.93 4.71 3.74
C LEU A 142 -24.86 4.35 2.58
N VAL A 143 -24.37 3.50 1.67
CA VAL A 143 -25.14 2.91 0.57
C VAL A 143 -24.84 1.40 0.54
N PRO A 144 -25.85 0.52 0.75
CA PRO A 144 -25.64 -0.93 0.73
C PRO A 144 -24.98 -1.41 -0.57
N GLY A 145 -23.88 -2.16 -0.43
CA GLY A 145 -23.10 -2.71 -1.55
C GLY A 145 -22.20 -1.71 -2.27
N ALA A 146 -22.19 -0.44 -1.86
CA ALA A 146 -21.27 0.55 -2.43
C ALA A 146 -19.83 0.31 -1.95
N PRO A 147 -18.83 0.80 -2.71
CA PRO A 147 -17.44 0.77 -2.28
C PRO A 147 -17.20 1.61 -1.02
N GLY A 148 -16.05 1.40 -0.38
CA GLY A 148 -15.61 2.20 0.74
C GLY A 148 -14.10 2.11 0.96
N HIS A 149 -13.57 3.08 1.71
CA HIS A 149 -12.14 3.20 2.05
C HIS A 149 -11.74 2.20 3.14
N GLY A 150 -11.89 0.91 2.84
CA GLY A 150 -11.55 -0.20 3.74
C GLY A 150 -10.05 -0.41 3.96
N GLU A 151 -9.19 0.29 3.23
CA GLU A 151 -7.76 0.38 3.52
C GLU A 151 -7.36 1.80 3.97
N GLY A 152 -8.15 2.82 3.62
CA GLY A 152 -7.99 4.21 4.07
C GLY A 152 -7.28 5.14 3.08
N HIS A 153 -7.35 4.81 1.78
CA HIS A 153 -6.69 5.54 0.69
C HIS A 153 -7.17 6.99 0.54
N ASN A 154 -8.32 7.37 1.09
CA ASN A 154 -8.77 8.75 1.07
C ASN A 154 -7.86 9.73 1.84
N ALA A 155 -7.00 9.28 2.75
CA ALA A 155 -6.16 10.19 3.54
C ALA A 155 -4.78 10.46 2.94
N GLY A 156 -4.30 9.57 2.07
CA GLY A 156 -2.93 9.58 1.57
C GLY A 156 -2.64 10.72 0.59
N MET A 157 -3.41 10.84 -0.49
CA MET A 157 -3.20 11.94 -1.43
C MET A 157 -3.47 13.34 -0.83
N PRO A 158 -4.48 13.55 0.02
CA PRO A 158 -4.62 14.80 0.78
C PRO A 158 -3.40 15.19 1.60
N LEU A 159 -2.79 14.21 2.29
CA LEU A 159 -1.52 14.38 3.00
C LEU A 159 -0.42 14.83 2.04
N ILE A 160 -0.24 14.13 0.91
CA ILE A 160 0.79 14.43 -0.09
C ILE A 160 0.62 15.84 -0.65
N ILE A 161 -0.61 16.26 -0.95
CA ILE A 161 -0.92 17.61 -1.47
C ILE A 161 -0.54 18.68 -0.44
N ALA A 162 -0.91 18.50 0.83
CA ALA A 162 -0.56 19.45 1.88
C ALA A 162 0.96 19.55 2.10
N ALA A 163 1.65 18.41 2.08
CA ALA A 163 3.11 18.36 2.17
C ALA A 163 3.77 19.11 0.99
N ALA A 164 3.27 18.90 -0.23
CA ALA A 164 3.79 19.55 -1.43
C ALA A 164 3.58 21.06 -1.42
N ILE A 165 2.39 21.54 -1.03
CA ILE A 165 2.09 22.98 -0.92
C ILE A 165 3.01 23.65 0.11
N ALA A 166 3.17 23.05 1.29
CA ALA A 166 4.03 23.59 2.34
C ALA A 166 5.51 23.59 1.92
N THR A 167 5.98 22.49 1.33
CA THR A 167 7.36 22.38 0.85
C THR A 167 7.65 23.40 -0.25
N LYS A 168 6.74 23.52 -1.23
CA LYS A 168 6.79 24.54 -2.28
C LYS A 168 6.94 25.93 -1.68
N ALA A 169 6.12 26.31 -0.71
CA ALA A 169 6.18 27.63 -0.08
C ALA A 169 7.53 27.89 0.61
N VAL A 170 8.09 26.89 1.29
CA VAL A 170 9.42 26.99 1.91
C VAL A 170 10.53 27.10 0.85
N MET A 171 10.45 26.32 -0.23
CA MET A 171 11.40 26.38 -1.33
C MET A 171 11.38 27.73 -2.04
N GLU A 172 10.18 28.29 -2.30
CA GLU A 172 10.01 29.62 -2.89
C GLU A 172 10.61 30.71 -2.01
N LYS A 173 10.29 30.70 -0.71
CA LYS A 173 10.81 31.66 0.28
C LYS A 173 12.34 31.64 0.37
N ASN A 174 12.96 30.47 0.21
CA ASN A 174 14.40 30.27 0.39
C ASN A 174 15.18 30.13 -0.92
N HIS A 175 14.52 30.31 -2.07
CA HIS A 175 15.10 30.16 -3.41
C HIS A 175 15.80 28.82 -3.65
N ILE A 176 15.19 27.73 -3.18
CA ILE A 176 15.73 26.37 -3.35
C ILE A 176 15.34 25.85 -4.74
N PRO A 177 16.30 25.55 -5.63
CA PRO A 177 16.01 24.92 -6.91
C PRO A 177 15.58 23.46 -6.69
N GLY A 178 14.63 22.99 -7.48
CA GLY A 178 14.08 21.65 -7.34
C GLY A 178 12.74 21.50 -8.05
N ARG A 179 12.32 20.26 -8.24
CA ARG A 179 11.06 19.91 -8.90
C ARG A 179 10.28 18.90 -8.07
N LEU A 180 8.97 19.06 -8.03
CA LEU A 180 8.04 18.11 -7.42
C LEU A 180 7.17 17.49 -8.50
N MET A 181 6.90 16.19 -8.40
CA MET A 181 5.88 15.49 -9.19
C MET A 181 4.95 14.73 -8.25
N LEU A 182 3.66 15.06 -8.24
CA LEU A 182 2.65 14.31 -7.51
C LEU A 182 1.94 13.35 -8.46
N TRP A 183 1.56 12.19 -7.94
CA TRP A 183 0.90 11.15 -8.71
C TRP A 183 0.02 10.27 -7.79
N PRO A 184 -1.17 9.83 -8.24
CA PRO A 184 -2.04 8.95 -7.48
C PRO A 184 -1.73 7.47 -7.78
N GLY A 185 -1.82 6.62 -6.76
CA GLY A 185 -2.05 5.18 -6.95
C GLY A 185 -3.50 4.95 -7.34
N VAL A 186 -3.71 4.68 -8.63
CA VAL A 186 -5.01 4.30 -9.21
C VAL A 186 -5.12 2.78 -9.11
N ALA A 187 -6.29 2.25 -8.77
CA ALA A 187 -6.53 0.81 -8.73
C ALA A 187 -5.45 -0.02 -7.99
N GLU A 188 -4.90 0.48 -6.87
CA GLU A 188 -3.88 -0.24 -6.09
C GLU A 188 -4.47 -1.54 -5.53
N GLU A 189 -5.74 -1.55 -5.13
CA GLU A 189 -6.40 -2.72 -4.56
C GLU A 189 -6.51 -3.88 -5.57
N LEU A 190 -6.43 -3.53 -6.86
CA LEU A 190 -6.39 -4.47 -7.99
C LEU A 190 -4.95 -4.72 -8.48
N LEU A 191 -3.98 -4.00 -7.91
CA LEU A 191 -2.56 -3.96 -8.27
C LEU A 191 -2.41 -3.61 -9.76
N GLY A 192 -3.21 -2.63 -10.20
CA GLY A 192 -3.60 -2.46 -11.59
C GLY A 192 -2.91 -1.31 -12.33
N ALA A 193 -2.14 -0.44 -11.67
CA ALA A 193 -1.64 0.78 -12.31
C ALA A 193 -0.13 0.97 -12.29
N LYS A 194 0.56 0.71 -11.17
CA LYS A 194 1.94 1.22 -11.00
C LYS A 194 2.93 0.55 -11.96
N ALA A 195 2.74 -0.73 -12.29
CA ALA A 195 3.49 -1.40 -13.36
C ALA A 195 3.31 -0.71 -14.74
N PHE A 196 2.10 -0.24 -15.05
CA PHE A 196 1.82 0.51 -16.28
C PHE A 196 2.38 1.93 -16.26
N TYR A 197 2.46 2.57 -15.08
CA TYR A 197 3.19 3.84 -14.94
C TYR A 197 4.67 3.67 -15.28
N VAL A 198 5.30 2.61 -14.79
CA VAL A 198 6.69 2.28 -15.12
C VAL A 198 6.84 2.01 -16.61
N LYS A 199 5.97 1.17 -17.19
CA LYS A 199 5.95 0.85 -18.62
C LYS A 199 5.83 2.10 -19.50
N ALA A 200 4.98 3.06 -19.10
CA ALA A 200 4.81 4.34 -19.78
C ALA A 200 5.96 5.34 -19.52
N GLY A 201 6.91 5.01 -18.63
CA GLY A 201 8.12 5.79 -18.39
C GLY A 201 7.93 7.00 -17.49
N LEU A 202 6.87 7.05 -16.68
CA LEU A 202 6.54 8.21 -15.84
C LEU A 202 7.67 8.58 -14.85
N PHE A 203 8.49 7.61 -14.44
CA PHE A 203 9.52 7.77 -13.42
C PHE A 203 10.96 7.86 -13.98
N LYS A 204 11.15 7.89 -15.30
CA LYS A 204 12.49 7.84 -15.93
C LYS A 204 13.44 8.95 -15.48
N ASP A 205 12.93 10.15 -15.24
CA ASP A 205 13.71 11.33 -14.86
C ASP A 205 13.57 11.71 -13.37
N VAL A 206 12.95 10.84 -12.57
CA VAL A 206 12.75 11.05 -11.14
C VAL A 206 14.02 10.66 -10.38
N ASP A 207 14.44 11.50 -9.44
CA ASP A 207 15.65 11.28 -8.66
C ASP A 207 15.40 10.45 -7.39
N ALA A 208 14.22 10.61 -6.78
CA ALA A 208 13.75 9.83 -5.64
C ALA A 208 12.22 9.93 -5.49
N THR A 209 11.61 8.93 -4.86
CA THR A 209 10.16 8.87 -4.61
C THR A 209 9.87 8.70 -3.12
N ILE A 210 8.93 9.49 -2.60
CA ILE A 210 8.32 9.25 -1.28
C ILE A 210 6.87 8.84 -1.51
N PHE A 211 6.55 7.62 -1.09
CA PHE A 211 5.19 7.12 -1.06
C PHE A 211 4.64 7.17 0.37
N THR A 212 3.32 7.17 0.51
CA THR A 212 2.67 7.10 1.82
C THR A 212 1.58 6.05 1.83
N HIS A 213 1.46 5.36 2.97
CA HIS A 213 0.40 4.39 3.20
C HIS A 213 -0.17 4.60 4.60
N VAL A 214 -1.48 4.47 4.75
CA VAL A 214 -2.13 4.64 6.05
C VAL A 214 -1.78 3.48 6.99
N SER A 215 -1.76 3.76 8.28
CA SER A 215 -1.55 2.81 9.36
C SER A 215 -2.22 3.29 10.65
N SER A 216 -2.14 2.49 11.70
CA SER A 216 -2.34 2.96 13.08
C SER A 216 -1.01 3.39 13.73
N ASP A 217 0.13 2.98 13.16
CA ASP A 217 1.46 3.37 13.60
C ASP A 217 2.00 4.54 12.75
N PHE A 218 3.07 5.19 13.25
CA PHE A 218 3.80 6.20 12.50
C PHE A 218 5.26 5.77 12.31
N GLY A 219 5.70 5.57 11.07
CA GLY A 219 7.05 5.05 10.83
C GLY A 219 7.37 4.82 9.36
N THR A 220 8.52 4.18 9.12
CA THR A 220 8.98 3.75 7.80
C THR A 220 9.88 2.52 7.97
N THR A 221 10.42 2.00 6.87
CA THR A 221 11.24 0.79 6.84
C THR A 221 12.13 0.79 5.60
N TYR A 222 13.18 -0.04 5.58
CA TYR A 222 14.06 -0.22 4.43
C TYR A 222 14.45 -1.69 4.17
N GLY A 223 15.05 -1.94 3.01
CA GLY A 223 15.45 -3.25 2.51
C GLY A 223 14.29 -4.01 1.89
N ASN A 224 14.47 -5.32 1.65
CA ASN A 224 13.38 -6.22 1.21
C ASN A 224 12.29 -6.24 2.27
N LEU A 225 11.06 -5.81 1.97
CA LEU A 225 9.98 -5.63 2.96
C LEU A 225 9.19 -6.91 3.30
N GLY A 226 9.39 -7.99 2.53
CA GLY A 226 8.71 -9.27 2.74
C GLY A 226 7.29 -9.34 2.18
N ASN A 227 6.80 -8.28 1.51
CA ASN A 227 5.62 -8.31 0.67
C ASN A 227 5.89 -9.19 -0.57
N ASN A 228 4.87 -9.95 -0.98
CA ASN A 228 4.99 -10.79 -2.15
C ASN A 228 4.83 -9.96 -3.43
N ALA A 229 5.59 -10.31 -4.47
CA ALA A 229 5.22 -9.98 -5.84
C ALA A 229 3.89 -10.67 -6.19
N LEU A 230 3.16 -10.13 -7.16
CA LEU A 230 1.88 -10.65 -7.62
C LEU A 230 1.72 -10.56 -9.13
N VAL A 231 1.10 -11.60 -9.71
CA VAL A 231 0.48 -11.57 -11.04
C VAL A 231 -1.03 -11.70 -10.89
N SER A 232 -1.76 -10.75 -11.47
CA SER A 232 -3.22 -10.74 -11.55
C SER A 232 -3.61 -11.06 -12.99
N VAL A 233 -4.32 -12.16 -13.19
CA VAL A 233 -4.63 -12.66 -14.53
C VAL A 233 -5.99 -13.33 -14.57
N GLU A 234 -6.79 -12.97 -15.57
CA GLU A 234 -8.05 -13.64 -15.89
C GLU A 234 -7.84 -14.62 -17.04
N TYR A 235 -8.35 -15.83 -16.86
CA TYR A 235 -8.41 -16.86 -17.89
C TYR A 235 -9.85 -16.99 -18.37
N THR A 236 -10.06 -16.86 -19.67
CA THR A 236 -11.37 -16.94 -20.31
C THR A 236 -11.41 -18.13 -21.25
N PHE A 237 -12.27 -19.09 -20.93
CA PHE A 237 -12.50 -20.29 -21.71
C PHE A 237 -13.60 -20.05 -22.73
N HIS A 238 -13.37 -20.52 -23.96
CA HIS A 238 -14.28 -20.43 -25.09
C HIS A 238 -14.66 -21.83 -25.57
N GLY A 239 -15.96 -22.10 -25.54
CA GLY A 239 -16.58 -23.38 -25.84
C GLY A 239 -17.65 -23.29 -26.93
N LYS A 240 -18.71 -24.09 -26.78
CA LYS A 240 -19.83 -24.15 -27.73
C LYS A 240 -21.13 -24.44 -27.00
N THR A 241 -22.13 -23.59 -27.22
CA THR A 241 -23.46 -23.77 -26.63
C THR A 241 -24.17 -25.00 -27.18
N ALA A 242 -25.01 -25.59 -26.32
CA ALA A 242 -25.97 -26.63 -26.68
C ALA A 242 -27.10 -26.65 -25.65
N HIS A 243 -28.25 -27.22 -26.00
CA HIS A 243 -29.31 -27.48 -25.03
C HIS A 243 -28.84 -28.55 -24.03
N ALA A 244 -28.65 -28.18 -22.77
CA ALA A 244 -27.97 -29.02 -21.77
C ALA A 244 -28.62 -30.39 -21.56
N ALA A 245 -29.95 -30.49 -21.69
CA ALA A 245 -30.66 -31.76 -21.58
C ALA A 245 -30.97 -32.46 -22.92
N GLY A 246 -31.00 -31.71 -24.03
CA GLY A 246 -31.62 -32.17 -25.28
C GLY A 246 -30.58 -32.67 -26.28
N MET A 247 -29.41 -32.03 -26.28
CA MET A 247 -28.31 -32.38 -27.18
C MET A 247 -26.94 -32.05 -26.54
N PRO A 248 -26.66 -32.44 -25.28
CA PRO A 248 -25.43 -32.04 -24.59
C PRO A 248 -24.14 -32.46 -25.31
N TRP A 249 -24.15 -33.57 -26.05
CA TRP A 249 -22.98 -34.09 -26.79
C TRP A 249 -22.47 -33.13 -27.88
N GLU A 250 -23.30 -32.20 -28.35
CA GLU A 250 -22.90 -31.16 -29.31
C GLU A 250 -22.20 -29.95 -28.67
N GLY A 251 -22.24 -29.82 -27.34
CA GLY A 251 -21.68 -28.69 -26.60
C GLY A 251 -20.23 -28.90 -26.17
N ARG A 252 -19.55 -27.80 -25.83
CA ARG A 252 -18.24 -27.77 -25.16
C ARG A 252 -18.34 -26.75 -24.04
N SER A 253 -18.34 -27.22 -22.79
CA SER A 253 -18.59 -26.36 -21.63
C SER A 253 -17.32 -25.57 -21.27
N ALA A 254 -17.38 -24.25 -21.43
CA ALA A 254 -16.35 -23.35 -20.94
C ALA A 254 -16.27 -23.37 -19.40
N LEU A 255 -17.42 -23.50 -18.72
CA LEU A 255 -17.48 -23.60 -17.26
C LEU A 255 -16.74 -24.86 -16.76
N ASP A 256 -16.85 -25.99 -17.45
CA ASP A 256 -16.09 -27.19 -17.09
C ASP A 256 -14.57 -26.93 -17.21
N GLY A 257 -14.14 -26.09 -18.15
CA GLY A 257 -12.74 -25.66 -18.28
C GLY A 257 -12.26 -24.90 -17.05
N VAL A 258 -13.08 -23.95 -16.56
CA VAL A 258 -12.83 -23.24 -15.30
C VAL A 258 -12.78 -24.20 -14.11
N GLU A 259 -13.76 -25.10 -13.97
CA GLU A 259 -13.81 -26.04 -12.84
C GLU A 259 -12.63 -27.03 -12.82
N ILE A 260 -12.18 -27.51 -13.99
CA ILE A 260 -10.99 -28.35 -14.11
C ILE A 260 -9.72 -27.57 -13.74
N MET A 261 -9.57 -26.34 -14.24
CA MET A 261 -8.44 -25.49 -13.88
C MET A 261 -8.37 -25.28 -12.36
N ASP A 262 -9.50 -24.92 -11.74
CA ASP A 262 -9.60 -24.69 -10.30
C ASP A 262 -9.26 -25.94 -9.49
N THR A 263 -9.81 -27.08 -9.90
CA THR A 263 -9.53 -28.38 -9.26
C THR A 263 -8.05 -28.75 -9.38
N ALA A 264 -7.47 -28.62 -10.57
CA ALA A 264 -6.06 -28.91 -10.81
C ALA A 264 -5.15 -27.97 -10.01
N TRP A 265 -5.48 -26.68 -9.92
CA TRP A 265 -4.76 -25.73 -9.09
C TRP A 265 -4.87 -26.09 -7.59
N ASN A 266 -6.05 -26.52 -7.15
CA ASN A 266 -6.28 -26.94 -5.77
C ASN A 266 -5.36 -28.12 -5.37
N PHE A 267 -5.13 -29.08 -6.27
CA PHE A 267 -4.15 -30.16 -6.04
C PHE A 267 -2.70 -29.66 -6.18
N ARG A 268 -2.42 -28.76 -7.12
CA ARG A 268 -1.07 -28.23 -7.33
C ARG A 268 -0.49 -27.58 -6.06
N ARG A 269 -1.33 -26.98 -5.22
CA ARG A 269 -0.91 -26.29 -3.98
C ARG A 269 -0.10 -27.16 -3.02
N GLU A 270 -0.28 -28.49 -3.00
CA GLU A 270 0.54 -29.40 -2.18
C GLU A 270 2.03 -29.36 -2.57
N HIS A 271 2.34 -29.01 -3.81
CA HIS A 271 3.68 -29.09 -4.40
C HIS A 271 4.30 -27.71 -4.65
N LEU A 272 3.81 -26.66 -3.97
CA LEU A 272 4.35 -25.31 -4.07
C LEU A 272 5.02 -24.88 -2.75
N PRO A 273 6.00 -23.96 -2.79
CA PRO A 273 6.63 -23.42 -1.58
C PRO A 273 5.61 -22.77 -0.64
N VAL A 274 5.78 -22.91 0.67
CA VAL A 274 4.86 -22.33 1.68
C VAL A 274 4.80 -20.79 1.66
N THR A 275 5.75 -20.13 0.99
CA THR A 275 5.80 -18.68 0.79
C THR A 275 4.77 -18.17 -0.22
N GLN A 276 4.32 -19.03 -1.13
CA GLN A 276 3.35 -18.67 -2.18
C GLN A 276 1.96 -18.40 -1.61
N ARG A 277 1.19 -17.53 -2.28
CA ARG A 277 -0.26 -17.46 -2.09
C ARG A 277 -0.95 -17.47 -3.45
N SER A 278 -2.09 -18.12 -3.53
CA SER A 278 -2.91 -18.13 -4.73
C SER A 278 -4.38 -18.26 -4.39
N HIS A 279 -5.20 -17.44 -5.04
CA HIS A 279 -6.65 -17.36 -4.81
C HIS A 279 -7.33 -17.00 -6.13
N TYR A 280 -8.60 -17.36 -6.24
CA TYR A 280 -9.36 -17.11 -7.45
C TYR A 280 -10.83 -16.81 -7.16
N VAL A 281 -11.48 -16.18 -8.12
CA VAL A 281 -12.95 -16.05 -8.21
C VAL A 281 -13.40 -16.35 -9.63
N ILE A 282 -14.51 -17.06 -9.78
CA ILE A 282 -15.18 -17.23 -11.08
C ILE A 282 -15.90 -15.92 -11.39
N THR A 283 -15.34 -15.13 -12.31
CA THR A 283 -15.88 -13.81 -12.71
C THR A 283 -17.07 -13.95 -13.65
N ASN A 284 -17.12 -15.05 -14.43
CA ASN A 284 -18.24 -15.43 -15.26
C ASN A 284 -18.41 -16.96 -15.25
N GLY A 285 -19.52 -17.45 -14.68
CA GLY A 285 -19.83 -18.88 -14.62
C GLY A 285 -20.83 -19.36 -15.68
N GLY A 286 -21.12 -18.53 -16.69
CA GLY A 286 -22.22 -18.75 -17.63
C GLY A 286 -23.55 -18.14 -17.17
N GLY A 287 -24.57 -18.17 -18.04
CA GLY A 287 -25.83 -17.45 -17.83
C GLY A 287 -26.97 -18.27 -17.21
N GLN A 288 -27.29 -19.43 -17.78
CA GLN A 288 -28.44 -20.25 -17.36
C GLN A 288 -28.11 -21.75 -17.40
N PRO A 289 -28.62 -22.55 -16.44
CA PRO A 289 -28.26 -23.96 -16.32
C PRO A 289 -28.80 -24.88 -17.43
N ASN A 290 -29.77 -24.43 -18.23
CA ASN A 290 -30.32 -25.18 -19.36
C ASN A 290 -29.50 -25.00 -20.67
N ILE A 291 -28.45 -24.17 -20.65
CA ILE A 291 -27.57 -23.88 -21.78
C ILE A 291 -26.15 -24.27 -21.38
N VAL A 292 -25.49 -25.11 -22.18
CA VAL A 292 -24.04 -25.38 -21.99
C VAL A 292 -23.27 -24.06 -22.18
N PRO A 293 -22.49 -23.58 -21.19
CA PRO A 293 -21.78 -22.31 -21.32
C PRO A 293 -20.72 -22.35 -22.42
N ASP A 294 -20.78 -21.42 -23.38
CA ASP A 294 -19.73 -21.21 -24.38
C ASP A 294 -18.66 -20.21 -23.93
N LEU A 295 -18.90 -19.47 -22.86
CA LEU A 295 -17.95 -18.53 -22.27
C LEU A 295 -18.00 -18.62 -20.75
N ALA A 296 -16.82 -18.77 -20.14
CA ALA A 296 -16.65 -18.70 -18.69
C ALA A 296 -15.25 -18.17 -18.36
N SER A 297 -15.14 -17.43 -17.27
CA SER A 297 -13.91 -16.73 -16.89
C SER A 297 -13.61 -16.91 -15.40
N VAL A 298 -12.32 -17.04 -15.09
CA VAL A 298 -11.81 -17.14 -13.73
C VAL A 298 -10.61 -16.22 -13.55
N TRP A 299 -10.65 -15.41 -12.49
CA TRP A 299 -9.62 -14.45 -12.17
C TRP A 299 -8.75 -14.97 -11.03
N TYR A 300 -7.45 -15.10 -11.30
CA TYR A 300 -6.42 -15.57 -10.38
C TYR A 300 -5.49 -14.46 -9.91
N TYR A 301 -5.12 -14.55 -8.63
CA TYR A 301 -3.92 -13.94 -8.07
C TYR A 301 -2.87 -15.02 -7.81
N PHE A 302 -1.66 -14.82 -8.33
CA PHE A 302 -0.47 -15.63 -8.02
C PHE A 302 0.55 -14.77 -7.30
N ARG A 303 0.97 -15.16 -6.10
CA ARG A 303 1.90 -14.39 -5.26
C ARG A 303 3.12 -15.19 -4.88
N GLU A 304 4.29 -14.58 -5.01
CA GLU A 304 5.57 -15.14 -4.54
C GLU A 304 6.60 -14.05 -4.24
N GLN A 305 7.69 -14.38 -3.54
CA GLN A 305 8.63 -13.43 -2.95
C GLN A 305 9.56 -12.71 -3.93
N ASN A 306 9.69 -13.17 -5.18
CA ASN A 306 10.60 -12.56 -6.14
C ASN A 306 10.12 -12.72 -7.60
N PHE A 307 10.81 -12.02 -8.52
CA PHE A 307 10.46 -11.98 -9.94
C PHE A 307 10.44 -13.37 -10.61
N ASP A 308 11.48 -14.19 -10.40
CA ASP A 308 11.57 -15.51 -11.01
C ASP A 308 10.50 -16.45 -10.48
N SER A 309 10.28 -16.44 -9.16
CA SER A 309 9.34 -17.36 -8.52
C SER A 309 7.88 -17.00 -8.82
N VAL A 310 7.52 -15.71 -8.89
CA VAL A 310 6.17 -15.30 -9.29
C VAL A 310 5.91 -15.56 -10.78
N ARG A 311 6.91 -15.36 -11.64
CA ARG A 311 6.84 -15.71 -13.07
C ARG A 311 6.60 -17.21 -13.25
N ASN A 312 7.37 -18.05 -12.56
CA ASN A 312 7.19 -19.50 -12.59
C ASN A 312 5.80 -19.92 -12.09
N LEU A 313 5.30 -19.29 -11.03
CA LEU A 313 3.96 -19.57 -10.51
C LEU A 313 2.87 -19.24 -11.54
N TYR A 314 3.01 -18.11 -12.24
CA TYR A 314 2.14 -17.71 -13.34
C TYR A 314 2.22 -18.68 -14.53
N THR A 315 3.42 -19.13 -14.92
CA THR A 315 3.61 -20.15 -15.96
C THR A 315 2.88 -21.45 -15.62
N ILE A 316 3.00 -21.95 -14.38
CA ILE A 316 2.27 -23.14 -13.93
C ILE A 316 0.76 -22.94 -14.05
N GLY A 317 0.24 -21.77 -13.65
CA GLY A 317 -1.19 -21.45 -13.78
C GLY A 317 -1.65 -21.46 -15.24
N THR A 318 -0.83 -20.90 -16.13
CA THR A 318 -1.11 -20.85 -17.58
C THR A 318 -1.13 -22.26 -18.18
N GLU A 319 -0.13 -23.09 -17.90
CA GLU A 319 -0.08 -24.49 -18.36
C GLU A 319 -1.29 -25.32 -17.86
N ILE A 320 -1.72 -25.10 -16.61
CA ILE A 320 -2.92 -25.76 -16.07
C ILE A 320 -4.17 -25.32 -16.83
N SER A 321 -4.30 -24.03 -17.16
CA SER A 321 -5.44 -23.53 -17.94
C SER A 321 -5.51 -24.16 -19.34
N GLU A 322 -4.36 -24.31 -20.01
CA GLU A 322 -4.24 -24.95 -21.33
C GLU A 322 -4.59 -26.44 -21.27
N ALA A 323 -4.15 -27.13 -20.20
CA ALA A 323 -4.51 -28.52 -19.96
C ALA A 323 -6.01 -28.70 -19.71
N ALA A 324 -6.63 -27.79 -18.94
CA ALA A 324 -8.07 -27.78 -18.71
C ALA A 324 -8.86 -27.55 -20.01
N ALA A 325 -8.40 -26.63 -20.86
CA ALA A 325 -9.02 -26.37 -22.15
C ALA A 325 -8.98 -27.61 -23.06
N LYS A 326 -7.82 -28.28 -23.10
CA LYS A 326 -7.65 -29.53 -23.84
C LYS A 326 -8.55 -30.65 -23.31
N ALA A 327 -8.71 -30.76 -21.99
CA ALA A 327 -9.55 -31.79 -21.38
C ALA A 327 -11.03 -31.64 -21.74
N THR A 328 -11.51 -30.41 -21.92
CA THR A 328 -12.92 -30.11 -22.22
C THR A 328 -13.20 -29.90 -23.71
N GLY A 329 -12.17 -29.94 -24.56
CA GLY A 329 -12.29 -29.63 -25.98
C GLY A 329 -12.69 -28.18 -26.24
N THR A 330 -12.23 -27.27 -25.37
CA THR A 330 -12.41 -25.82 -25.45
C THR A 330 -11.09 -25.15 -25.82
N THR A 331 -11.09 -23.81 -25.89
CA THR A 331 -9.87 -22.99 -25.98
C THR A 331 -9.83 -22.03 -24.79
N VAL A 332 -8.66 -21.50 -24.47
CA VAL A 332 -8.48 -20.52 -23.39
C VAL A 332 -7.61 -19.37 -23.88
N GLU A 333 -7.96 -18.16 -23.49
CA GLU A 333 -7.10 -16.99 -23.55
C GLU A 333 -6.87 -16.45 -22.14
N HIS A 334 -5.82 -15.66 -21.95
CA HIS A 334 -5.54 -15.02 -20.67
C HIS A 334 -5.21 -13.54 -20.85
N HIS A 335 -5.65 -12.75 -19.88
CA HIS A 335 -5.43 -11.30 -19.85
C HIS A 335 -4.84 -10.91 -18.50
N LEU A 336 -3.66 -10.29 -18.52
CA LEU A 336 -3.10 -9.67 -17.33
C LEU A 336 -3.95 -8.48 -16.88
N LEU A 337 -4.51 -8.55 -15.68
CA LEU A 337 -5.30 -7.46 -15.10
C LEU A 337 -4.46 -6.56 -14.17
N GLY A 338 -3.32 -7.03 -13.71
CA GLY A 338 -2.44 -6.29 -12.82
C GLY A 338 -1.13 -7.01 -12.48
N TYR A 339 -0.20 -6.29 -11.89
CA TYR A 339 1.09 -6.79 -11.45
C TYR A 339 1.61 -5.95 -10.29
N ALA A 340 2.22 -6.62 -9.31
CA ALA A 340 2.98 -5.97 -8.24
C ALA A 340 4.37 -6.59 -8.14
N ALA A 341 5.41 -5.76 -8.18
CA ALA A 341 6.77 -6.21 -7.89
C ALA A 341 6.98 -6.43 -6.37
N PRO A 342 7.97 -7.24 -5.94
CA PRO A 342 8.28 -7.37 -4.51
C PRO A 342 8.70 -6.01 -3.93
N ASN A 343 8.36 -5.67 -2.69
CA ASN A 343 8.70 -4.35 -2.18
C ASN A 343 10.12 -4.29 -1.59
N PHE A 344 10.86 -3.23 -1.92
CA PHE A 344 12.21 -3.00 -1.43
C PHE A 344 12.45 -1.50 -1.21
N ALA A 345 12.62 -1.07 0.04
CA ALA A 345 12.73 0.36 0.35
C ALA A 345 14.18 0.84 0.57
N ASN A 346 14.42 2.10 0.24
CA ASN A 346 15.75 2.73 0.24
C ASN A 346 16.22 3.10 1.66
N LYS A 347 17.40 2.61 2.08
CA LYS A 347 17.92 2.80 3.44
C LYS A 347 18.23 4.26 3.80
N PRO A 348 19.09 4.99 3.07
CA PRO A 348 19.41 6.39 3.42
C PRO A 348 18.16 7.27 3.57
N MET A 349 17.21 7.13 2.63
CA MET A 349 15.95 7.86 2.67
C MET A 349 15.09 7.49 3.89
N ALA A 350 14.99 6.20 4.22
CA ALA A 350 14.19 5.73 5.35
C ALA A 350 14.77 6.18 6.68
N GLU A 351 16.09 6.23 6.83
CA GLU A 351 16.76 6.73 8.04
C GLU A 351 16.52 8.24 8.23
N ALA A 352 16.60 9.02 7.14
CA ALA A 352 16.28 10.45 7.17
C ALA A 352 14.79 10.69 7.51
N ALA A 353 13.88 9.97 6.86
CA ALA A 353 12.44 10.04 7.15
C ALA A 353 12.14 9.65 8.60
N TYR A 354 12.77 8.59 9.11
CA TYR A 354 12.60 8.15 10.50
C TYR A 354 13.09 9.19 11.51
N ALA A 355 14.20 9.88 11.23
CA ALA A 355 14.67 10.98 12.08
C ALA A 355 13.64 12.12 12.13
N ASN A 356 13.04 12.48 10.99
CA ASN A 356 11.98 13.48 10.92
C ASN A 356 10.71 13.05 11.67
N ILE A 357 10.28 11.79 11.49
CA ILE A 357 9.12 11.21 12.20
C ILE A 357 9.32 11.30 13.72
N LYS A 358 10.51 10.96 14.23
CA LYS A 358 10.83 11.10 15.65
C LYS A 358 10.81 12.55 16.14
N ALA A 359 11.29 13.49 15.32
CA ALA A 359 11.29 14.90 15.66
C ALA A 359 9.86 15.49 15.72
N ILE A 360 8.95 14.99 14.88
CA ILE A 360 7.53 15.38 14.87
C ILE A 360 6.77 14.74 16.05
N GLY A 361 7.00 13.46 16.29
CA GLY A 361 6.26 12.66 17.28
C GLY A 361 4.88 12.20 16.78
N MET A 362 4.17 11.48 17.65
CA MET A 362 2.78 11.06 17.37
C MET A 362 1.82 12.26 17.42
N PRO A 363 0.68 12.20 16.70
CA PRO A 363 -0.36 13.21 16.86
C PRO A 363 -0.88 13.29 18.29
N ALA A 364 -1.30 14.49 18.70
CA ALA A 364 -1.96 14.69 19.99
C ALA A 364 -3.39 14.13 19.96
N TRP A 365 -3.54 12.88 20.40
CA TRP A 365 -4.83 12.22 20.57
C TRP A 365 -5.61 12.85 21.73
N THR A 366 -6.86 13.24 21.49
CA THR A 366 -7.75 13.71 22.56
C THR A 366 -8.31 12.52 23.34
N ALA A 367 -8.93 12.80 24.50
CA ALA A 367 -9.70 11.79 25.22
C ALA A 367 -10.81 11.17 24.36
N ASP A 368 -11.43 11.98 23.50
CA ASP A 368 -12.47 11.55 22.57
C ASP A 368 -11.94 10.60 21.50
N ASP A 369 -10.76 10.85 20.94
CA ASP A 369 -10.13 9.96 19.96
C ASP A 369 -9.86 8.57 20.58
N GLN A 370 -9.29 8.55 21.79
CA GLN A 370 -8.99 7.32 22.52
C GLN A 370 -10.28 6.57 22.91
N ALA A 371 -11.30 7.29 23.37
CA ALA A 371 -12.60 6.73 23.71
C ALA A 371 -13.30 6.11 22.50
N PHE A 372 -13.26 6.80 21.35
CA PHE A 372 -13.81 6.31 20.10
C PHE A 372 -13.08 5.06 19.59
N ALA A 373 -11.75 5.08 19.55
CA ALA A 373 -10.94 3.92 19.15
C ALA A 373 -11.27 2.67 20.00
N LYS A 374 -11.36 2.85 21.32
CA LYS A 374 -11.77 1.80 22.25
C LYS A 374 -13.18 1.30 21.97
N ALA A 375 -14.16 2.19 21.76
CA ALA A 375 -15.54 1.82 21.50
C ALA A 375 -15.68 1.00 20.21
N VAL A 376 -14.99 1.39 19.13
CA VAL A 376 -14.96 0.63 17.86
C VAL A 376 -14.40 -0.77 18.09
N GLN A 377 -13.29 -0.90 18.80
CA GLN A 377 -12.68 -2.20 19.08
C GLN A 377 -13.61 -3.10 19.92
N GLN A 378 -14.21 -2.56 20.97
CA GLN A 378 -15.11 -3.32 21.86
C GLN A 378 -16.38 -3.78 21.14
N ALA A 379 -17.03 -2.88 20.39
CA ALA A 379 -18.27 -3.19 19.67
C ALA A 379 -18.09 -4.29 18.61
N ASN A 380 -16.87 -4.46 18.11
CA ASN A 380 -16.54 -5.38 17.02
C ASN A 380 -15.66 -6.56 17.47
N GLY A 381 -15.61 -6.83 18.78
CA GLY A 381 -14.89 -7.99 19.35
C GLY A 381 -13.39 -7.99 19.04
N ARG A 382 -12.78 -6.81 18.84
CA ARG A 382 -11.35 -6.65 18.54
C ARG A 382 -10.56 -6.50 19.83
N THR A 383 -9.27 -6.84 19.78
CA THR A 383 -8.35 -6.57 20.88
C THR A 383 -8.25 -5.07 21.11
N VAL A 384 -8.65 -4.63 22.30
CA VAL A 384 -8.58 -3.22 22.70
C VAL A 384 -7.12 -2.80 22.82
N LYS A 385 -6.70 -1.86 21.96
CA LYS A 385 -5.38 -1.22 21.99
C LYS A 385 -5.57 0.29 21.86
N PRO A 386 -4.92 1.11 22.70
CA PRO A 386 -5.01 2.56 22.58
C PRO A 386 -4.39 3.02 21.26
N LEU A 387 -4.78 4.20 20.77
CA LEU A 387 -4.04 4.87 19.71
C LEU A 387 -2.61 5.10 20.20
N PRO A 388 -1.57 4.76 19.43
CA PRO A 388 -0.19 4.82 19.92
C PRO A 388 0.22 6.27 20.22
N THR A 389 0.97 6.46 21.31
CA THR A 389 1.48 7.78 21.74
C THR A 389 2.98 7.92 21.54
N GLU A 390 3.64 6.85 21.09
CA GLU A 390 5.09 6.77 20.91
C GLU A 390 5.42 6.24 19.52
N ILE A 391 6.57 6.66 18.99
CA ILE A 391 7.10 6.20 17.71
C ILE A 391 7.83 4.86 17.94
N GLY A 392 7.43 3.84 17.19
CA GLY A 392 8.10 2.53 17.21
C GLY A 392 9.55 2.60 16.67
N PRO A 393 10.36 1.56 16.90
CA PRO A 393 11.69 1.47 16.31
C PRO A 393 11.61 1.40 14.78
N LEU A 394 12.65 1.91 14.10
CA LEU A 394 12.80 1.73 12.65
C LEU A 394 12.86 0.23 12.32
N SER A 395 11.98 -0.22 11.44
CA SER A 395 11.97 -1.59 10.97
C SER A 395 13.04 -1.81 9.91
N THR A 396 14.01 -2.68 10.20
CA THR A 396 15.17 -3.00 9.37
C THR A 396 15.17 -4.48 8.95
N PRO A 397 15.92 -4.88 7.91
CA PRO A 397 16.08 -6.28 7.54
C PRO A 397 16.54 -7.16 8.71
N GLU A 398 17.41 -6.64 9.57
CA GLU A 398 17.97 -7.37 10.72
C GLU A 398 16.94 -7.60 11.84
N THR A 399 15.94 -6.73 11.93
CA THR A 399 14.88 -6.80 12.95
C THR A 399 13.61 -7.50 12.46
N ARG A 400 13.47 -7.73 11.14
CA ARG A 400 12.27 -8.33 10.57
C ARG A 400 12.41 -9.84 10.48
N GLU A 401 11.36 -10.54 10.88
CA GLU A 401 11.25 -11.98 10.66
C GLU A 401 11.19 -12.30 9.17
N ARG A 402 11.68 -13.48 8.81
CA ARG A 402 11.56 -13.98 7.44
C ARG A 402 10.07 -14.12 7.10
N SER A 403 9.63 -13.41 6.07
CA SER A 403 8.29 -13.57 5.52
C SER A 403 8.08 -15.01 5.04
N LEU A 404 6.95 -15.61 5.42
CA LEU A 404 6.46 -16.90 4.91
C LEU A 404 5.24 -16.68 3.99
N GLY A 405 5.18 -15.51 3.36
CA GLY A 405 4.08 -15.03 2.53
C GLY A 405 3.38 -13.82 3.16
N GLY A 406 2.60 -13.09 2.35
CA GLY A 406 1.91 -11.89 2.81
C GLY A 406 1.12 -11.17 1.71
N GLY A 407 0.70 -9.95 2.02
CA GLY A 407 0.10 -9.03 1.05
C GLY A 407 1.09 -8.57 -0.03
N SER A 408 0.59 -7.77 -0.95
CA SER A 408 1.33 -7.15 -2.06
C SER A 408 0.80 -5.74 -2.22
N ASP A 409 1.66 -4.84 -2.64
CA ASP A 409 1.37 -3.45 -2.96
C ASP A 409 2.19 -3.14 -4.23
N ASP A 410 1.54 -2.61 -5.26
CA ASP A 410 2.16 -2.36 -6.56
C ASP A 410 3.16 -1.18 -6.52
N ILE A 411 3.35 -0.52 -5.35
CA ILE A 411 4.45 0.44 -5.15
C ILE A 411 5.82 -0.21 -5.38
N GLY A 412 5.90 -1.52 -5.23
CA GLY A 412 7.07 -2.32 -5.57
C GLY A 412 7.59 -1.98 -6.96
N ASP A 413 6.70 -1.82 -7.95
CA ASP A 413 7.09 -1.51 -9.32
C ASP A 413 7.89 -0.21 -9.41
N ILE A 414 7.47 0.82 -8.67
CA ILE A 414 8.21 2.08 -8.60
C ILE A 414 9.52 1.90 -7.82
N MET A 415 9.48 1.16 -6.71
CA MET A 415 10.65 0.89 -5.87
C MET A 415 11.80 0.25 -6.64
N TRP A 416 11.54 -0.54 -7.68
CA TRP A 416 12.57 -1.17 -8.51
C TRP A 416 13.05 -0.31 -9.69
N THR A 417 12.54 0.90 -9.85
CA THR A 417 12.93 1.82 -10.94
C THR A 417 13.61 3.09 -10.46
N VAL A 418 13.35 3.50 -9.21
CA VAL A 418 13.89 4.72 -8.62
C VAL A 418 14.02 4.56 -7.09
N PRO A 419 15.01 5.20 -6.42
CA PRO A 419 15.10 5.18 -4.96
C PRO A 419 13.77 5.59 -4.31
N THR A 420 13.17 4.69 -3.54
CA THR A 420 11.80 4.88 -3.01
C THR A 420 11.71 4.44 -1.55
N ILE A 421 10.89 5.15 -0.78
CA ILE A 421 10.44 4.72 0.56
C ILE A 421 8.93 4.85 0.68
N THR A 422 8.36 4.12 1.63
CA THR A 422 6.97 4.34 2.08
C THR A 422 6.98 4.85 3.52
N ILE A 423 6.34 5.99 3.75
CA ILE A 423 6.04 6.52 5.09
C ILE A 423 4.66 6.03 5.48
N ARG A 424 4.57 5.26 6.58
CA ARG A 424 3.31 4.84 7.18
C ARG A 424 2.84 5.90 8.16
N PHE A 425 1.61 6.41 8.03
CA PHE A 425 1.09 7.49 8.87
C PHE A 425 -0.13 7.07 9.70
N PRO A 426 -0.30 7.56 10.94
CA PRO A 426 -1.20 6.99 11.93
C PRO A 426 -2.64 7.53 11.79
N SER A 427 -3.32 7.24 10.68
CA SER A 427 -4.69 7.71 10.40
C SER A 427 -5.79 6.68 10.69
N ASN A 428 -5.47 5.52 11.24
CA ASN A 428 -6.45 4.48 11.55
C ASN A 428 -6.33 3.91 12.98
N ILE A 429 -7.32 3.14 13.40
CA ILE A 429 -7.40 2.51 14.73
C ILE A 429 -6.62 1.19 14.71
N PRO A 430 -5.81 0.89 15.74
CA PRO A 430 -5.10 -0.38 15.82
C PRO A 430 -6.04 -1.58 16.01
N SER A 431 -5.57 -2.77 15.67
CA SER A 431 -6.31 -4.05 15.78
C SER A 431 -7.54 -4.20 14.89
N LEU A 432 -7.80 -3.27 13.97
CA LEU A 432 -8.83 -3.42 12.95
C LEU A 432 -8.36 -4.37 11.83
N ILE A 433 -9.29 -4.79 10.99
CA ILE A 433 -9.07 -5.76 9.92
C ILE A 433 -8.86 -4.96 8.63
N GLY A 434 -7.73 -5.11 7.94
CA GLY A 434 -7.52 -4.53 6.60
C GLY A 434 -8.52 -5.10 5.60
N HIS A 435 -8.83 -4.35 4.54
CA HIS A 435 -9.82 -4.72 3.54
C HIS A 435 -11.20 -5.08 4.12
N ASN A 436 -11.61 -4.38 5.19
CA ASN A 436 -12.86 -4.63 5.89
C ASN A 436 -13.58 -3.32 6.22
N VAL A 437 -14.91 -3.36 6.35
CA VAL A 437 -15.73 -2.20 6.75
C VAL A 437 -15.23 -1.53 8.03
N LEU A 438 -14.59 -2.28 8.94
CA LEU A 438 -14.00 -1.72 10.16
C LEU A 438 -12.95 -0.65 9.87
N SER A 439 -12.10 -0.87 8.88
CA SER A 439 -11.01 0.05 8.57
C SER A 439 -11.48 1.35 7.93
N ALA A 440 -12.71 1.40 7.39
CA ALA A 440 -13.33 2.63 6.90
C ALA A 440 -13.89 3.52 8.03
N ILE A 441 -14.11 2.99 9.23
CA ILE A 441 -14.81 3.69 10.32
C ILE A 441 -14.09 4.98 10.75
N ALA A 442 -12.77 4.96 10.83
CA ALA A 442 -11.97 6.11 11.28
C ALA A 442 -11.71 7.13 10.17
N MET A 443 -11.96 6.77 8.91
CA MET A 443 -11.34 7.43 7.76
C MET A 443 -11.94 8.78 7.35
N ALA A 444 -12.96 9.27 8.06
CA ALA A 444 -13.43 10.66 7.98
C ALA A 444 -13.69 11.24 9.38
N THR A 445 -12.75 10.96 10.30
CA THR A 445 -12.82 11.40 11.71
C THR A 445 -11.56 12.18 12.10
N PRO A 446 -11.57 12.89 13.24
CA PRO A 446 -10.38 13.56 13.76
C PRO A 446 -9.13 12.68 13.87
N ILE A 447 -9.27 11.36 14.05
CA ILE A 447 -8.14 10.42 14.02
C ILE A 447 -7.44 10.46 12.66
N ALA A 448 -8.20 10.27 11.57
CA ALA A 448 -7.67 10.28 10.22
C ALA A 448 -7.08 11.64 9.84
N HIS A 449 -7.75 12.73 10.23
CA HIS A 449 -7.30 14.09 9.94
C HIS A 449 -5.96 14.41 10.62
N LYS A 450 -5.84 14.10 11.92
CA LYS A 450 -4.60 14.32 12.70
C LYS A 450 -3.45 13.46 12.19
N GLY A 451 -3.70 12.19 11.86
CA GLY A 451 -2.71 11.31 11.26
C GLY A 451 -2.21 11.81 9.91
N ALA A 452 -3.11 12.31 9.06
CA ALA A 452 -2.78 12.85 7.75
C ALA A 452 -1.91 14.13 7.87
N VAL A 453 -2.23 15.02 8.82
CA VAL A 453 -1.41 16.20 9.12
C VAL A 453 -0.01 15.81 9.60
N ALA A 454 0.11 14.83 10.50
CA ALA A 454 1.42 14.36 10.97
C ALA A 454 2.25 13.73 9.85
N GLY A 455 1.62 12.89 9.02
CA GLY A 455 2.28 12.31 7.86
C GLY A 455 2.73 13.38 6.84
N ALA A 456 1.96 14.45 6.66
CA ALA A 456 2.31 15.53 5.75
C ALA A 456 3.58 16.26 6.21
N LYS A 457 3.73 16.45 7.53
CA LYS A 457 4.97 16.97 8.13
C LYS A 457 6.15 16.05 7.81
N ALA A 458 6.01 14.73 8.02
CA ALA A 458 7.10 13.80 7.76
C ALA A 458 7.54 13.80 6.29
N VAL A 459 6.58 13.80 5.35
CA VAL A 459 6.87 13.91 3.92
C VAL A 459 7.58 15.22 3.63
N SER A 460 7.03 16.37 4.03
CA SER A 460 7.60 17.68 3.73
C SER A 460 9.04 17.85 4.26
N LEU A 461 9.28 17.43 5.50
CA LEU A 461 10.61 17.52 6.11
C LEU A 461 11.62 16.64 5.38
N THR A 462 11.20 15.46 4.92
CA THR A 462 12.06 14.53 4.18
C THR A 462 12.33 15.02 2.75
N VAL A 463 11.34 15.67 2.11
CA VAL A 463 11.58 16.34 0.82
C VAL A 463 12.60 17.46 0.98
N LEU A 464 12.51 18.28 2.03
CA LEU A 464 13.50 19.32 2.30
C LEU A 464 14.91 18.75 2.49
N ASP A 465 15.05 17.61 3.17
CA ASP A 465 16.33 16.91 3.26
C ASP A 465 16.86 16.50 1.88
N LEU A 466 16.03 15.88 1.04
CA LEU A 466 16.43 15.46 -0.31
C LEU A 466 16.76 16.64 -1.25
N MET A 467 16.11 17.79 -1.05
CA MET A 467 16.34 18.99 -1.85
C MET A 467 17.59 19.76 -1.44
N THR A 468 18.02 19.65 -0.18
CA THR A 468 19.09 20.50 0.39
C THR A 468 20.35 19.75 0.78
N ASP A 469 20.27 18.44 1.00
CA ASP A 469 21.42 17.57 1.24
C ASP A 469 21.75 16.73 -0.02
N PRO A 470 22.69 17.19 -0.87
CA PRO A 470 23.08 16.43 -2.05
C PRO A 470 23.74 15.09 -1.70
N LYS A 471 24.29 14.94 -0.48
CA LYS A 471 24.88 13.69 -0.03
C LYS A 471 23.80 12.63 0.19
N LEU A 472 22.67 13.00 0.83
CA LEU A 472 21.55 12.09 1.04
C LEU A 472 21.05 11.49 -0.28
N LEU A 473 20.87 12.33 -1.30
CA LEU A 473 20.41 11.86 -2.61
C LEU A 473 21.45 10.99 -3.32
N ALA A 474 22.74 11.34 -3.23
CA ALA A 474 23.83 10.53 -3.77
C ALA A 474 23.90 9.15 -3.09
N ASP A 475 23.79 9.11 -1.76
CA ASP A 475 23.77 7.88 -0.97
C ASP A 475 22.54 7.02 -1.30
N ALA A 476 21.37 7.63 -1.48
CA ALA A 476 20.15 6.93 -1.87
C ALA A 476 20.31 6.24 -3.23
N LYS A 477 20.88 6.95 -4.22
CA LYS A 477 21.18 6.39 -5.55
C LYS A 477 22.25 5.31 -5.51
N ALA A 478 23.28 5.47 -4.68
CA ALA A 478 24.31 4.46 -4.48
C ALA A 478 23.72 3.18 -3.86
N TYR A 479 22.91 3.30 -2.80
CA TYR A 479 22.22 2.16 -2.20
C TYR A 479 21.32 1.43 -3.19
N PHE A 480 20.56 2.18 -4.01
CA PHE A 480 19.71 1.60 -5.04
C PHE A 480 20.51 0.78 -6.05
N ARG A 481 21.60 1.32 -6.60
CA ARG A 481 22.44 0.63 -7.58
C ARG A 481 23.24 -0.53 -6.98
N ASP A 482 23.90 -0.30 -5.85
CA ASP A 482 24.95 -1.18 -5.33
C ASP A 482 24.43 -2.23 -4.34
N VAL A 483 23.23 -2.02 -3.78
CA VAL A 483 22.60 -2.95 -2.82
C VAL A 483 21.31 -3.53 -3.38
N GLN A 484 20.34 -2.70 -3.75
CA GLN A 484 19.03 -3.19 -4.17
C GLN A 484 19.08 -3.88 -5.55
N LEU A 485 19.72 -3.25 -6.53
CA LEU A 485 19.84 -3.78 -7.90
C LEU A 485 21.00 -4.75 -8.11
N LYS A 486 21.70 -5.13 -7.04
CA LYS A 486 22.91 -5.94 -7.14
C LYS A 486 22.64 -7.33 -7.72
N ASP A 487 21.61 -8.00 -7.20
CA ASP A 487 21.33 -9.41 -7.50
C ASP A 487 20.05 -9.60 -8.34
N GLN A 488 19.23 -8.55 -8.47
CA GLN A 488 18.00 -8.56 -9.26
C GLN A 488 17.76 -7.21 -9.93
N LYS A 489 17.02 -7.23 -11.03
CA LYS A 489 16.55 -6.03 -11.75
C LYS A 489 15.05 -6.07 -11.86
N TYR A 490 14.44 -4.92 -12.12
CA TYR A 490 13.01 -4.86 -12.45
C TYR A 490 12.71 -5.74 -13.67
N ASP A 491 11.92 -6.79 -13.46
CA ASP A 491 11.58 -7.78 -14.50
C ASP A 491 10.11 -8.23 -14.36
N PRO A 492 9.15 -7.33 -14.61
CA PRO A 492 7.74 -7.66 -14.52
C PRO A 492 7.32 -8.68 -15.59
N VAL A 493 6.17 -9.32 -15.40
CA VAL A 493 5.55 -10.17 -16.43
C VAL A 493 4.67 -9.37 -17.41
N VAL A 494 4.58 -8.04 -17.24
CA VAL A 494 3.77 -7.15 -18.09
C VAL A 494 4.38 -7.05 -19.49
N ALA A 495 3.65 -7.53 -20.50
CA ALA A 495 4.07 -7.50 -21.89
C ALA A 495 3.87 -6.11 -22.52
N PRO A 496 4.57 -5.77 -23.62
CA PRO A 496 4.36 -4.52 -24.35
C PRO A 496 2.92 -4.32 -24.86
N SER A 497 2.19 -5.40 -25.18
CA SER A 497 0.79 -5.37 -25.63
C SER A 497 -0.20 -5.09 -24.51
N ASP A 498 0.11 -5.47 -23.26
CA ASP A 498 -0.82 -5.40 -22.15
C ASP A 498 -1.29 -3.96 -21.89
N GLN A 499 -2.58 -3.80 -21.61
CA GLN A 499 -3.19 -2.53 -21.29
C GLN A 499 -3.77 -2.58 -19.87
N PRO A 500 -3.84 -1.46 -19.16
CA PRO A 500 -4.51 -1.41 -17.87
C PRO A 500 -5.98 -1.80 -18.01
N ALA A 501 -6.51 -2.55 -17.04
CA ALA A 501 -7.86 -3.09 -17.03
C ALA A 501 -8.93 -2.04 -16.68
N ILE A 502 -8.94 -0.90 -17.40
CA ILE A 502 -9.74 0.29 -17.10
C ILE A 502 -11.27 0.08 -17.09
N HIS A 503 -11.75 -1.03 -17.64
CA HIS A 503 -13.16 -1.40 -17.69
C HIS A 503 -13.67 -1.94 -16.34
N LEU A 504 -12.77 -2.38 -15.45
CA LEU A 504 -13.16 -2.94 -14.15
C LEU A 504 -13.96 -1.91 -13.35
N ASN A 505 -14.95 -2.42 -12.62
CA ASN A 505 -15.88 -1.68 -11.77
C ASN A 505 -16.79 -0.66 -12.47
N GLN A 506 -16.76 -0.53 -13.80
CA GLN A 506 -17.58 0.44 -14.54
C GLN A 506 -19.08 0.21 -14.30
N GLU A 507 -19.58 -0.99 -14.59
CA GLU A 507 -21.02 -1.33 -14.42
C GLU A 507 -21.50 -1.15 -12.97
N LEU A 508 -20.63 -1.51 -12.01
CA LEU A 508 -20.90 -1.30 -10.59
C LEU A 508 -21.13 0.18 -10.30
N MET A 509 -20.22 1.04 -10.79
CA MET A 509 -20.29 2.48 -10.54
C MET A 509 -21.41 3.16 -11.33
N GLU A 510 -21.76 2.69 -12.52
CA GLU A 510 -22.96 3.15 -13.24
C GLU A 510 -24.23 2.95 -12.40
N ARG A 511 -24.33 1.81 -11.71
CA ARG A 511 -25.47 1.48 -10.83
C ARG A 511 -25.44 2.19 -9.48
N LEU A 512 -24.27 2.34 -8.86
CA LEU A 512 -24.15 2.79 -7.47
C LEU A 512 -23.84 4.28 -7.32
N ARG A 513 -23.07 4.89 -8.23
CA ARG A 513 -22.69 6.31 -8.15
C ARG A 513 -23.91 7.25 -8.03
N PRO A 514 -25.04 7.06 -8.75
CA PRO A 514 -26.23 7.90 -8.56
C PRO A 514 -26.81 7.86 -7.14
N LYS A 515 -26.67 6.73 -6.44
CA LYS A 515 -27.13 6.55 -5.06
C LYS A 515 -26.14 7.13 -4.04
N MET A 516 -24.88 7.23 -4.40
CA MET A 516 -23.81 7.78 -3.56
C MET A 516 -23.76 9.31 -3.61
N LYS A 517 -24.01 9.92 -4.78
CA LYS A 517 -23.96 11.38 -4.99
C LYS A 517 -24.66 12.24 -3.93
N PRO A 518 -25.87 11.89 -3.42
CA PRO A 518 -26.52 12.65 -2.36
C PRO A 518 -25.72 12.75 -1.05
N PHE A 519 -24.77 11.83 -0.84
CA PHE A 519 -23.91 11.77 0.33
C PHE A 519 -22.53 12.39 0.10
N TYR A 520 -22.26 13.01 -1.05
CA TYR A 520 -20.97 13.68 -1.28
C TYR A 520 -20.81 14.87 -0.34
N TYR A 521 -19.64 14.99 0.27
CA TYR A 521 -19.35 16.04 1.23
C TYR A 521 -19.33 17.42 0.56
N ASP A 522 -20.05 18.37 1.15
CA ASP A 522 -20.09 19.78 0.74
C ASP A 522 -19.43 20.66 1.81
N PRO A 523 -18.11 20.95 1.69
CA PRO A 523 -17.39 21.76 2.68
C PRO A 523 -17.87 23.20 2.76
N LYS A 524 -18.68 23.69 1.80
CA LYS A 524 -19.26 25.03 1.86
C LYS A 524 -20.45 25.11 2.80
N LYS A 525 -21.11 23.99 3.08
CA LYS A 525 -22.31 23.92 3.92
C LYS A 525 -22.04 23.36 5.31
N TYR A 526 -21.11 22.41 5.42
CA TYR A 526 -20.86 21.67 6.64
C TYR A 526 -19.39 21.74 7.05
N PRO A 527 -19.10 21.98 8.35
CA PRO A 527 -17.73 22.07 8.82
C PRO A 527 -16.99 20.72 8.74
N SER A 528 -17.66 19.58 8.78
CA SER A 528 -17.05 18.27 8.53
C SER A 528 -18.02 17.31 7.86
N TYR A 529 -17.51 16.19 7.36
CA TYR A 529 -18.39 15.15 6.83
C TYR A 529 -19.26 14.51 7.92
N LEU A 530 -18.75 14.38 9.14
CA LEU A 530 -19.53 13.91 10.28
C LEU A 530 -20.71 14.84 10.57
N ASP A 531 -20.50 16.17 10.51
CA ASP A 531 -21.58 17.16 10.69
C ASP A 531 -22.64 17.03 9.58
N GLN A 532 -22.22 16.84 8.33
CA GLN A 532 -23.14 16.62 7.21
C GLN A 532 -24.00 15.37 7.40
N LEU A 533 -23.41 14.29 7.93
CA LEU A 533 -24.10 13.02 8.21
C LEU A 533 -24.88 13.03 9.53
N GLY A 534 -24.77 14.08 10.34
CA GLY A 534 -25.37 14.15 11.69
C GLY A 534 -24.73 13.19 12.70
N VAL A 535 -23.48 12.77 12.46
CA VAL A 535 -22.71 11.89 13.36
C VAL A 535 -21.98 12.76 14.38
N LYS A 536 -22.35 12.65 15.66
CA LYS A 536 -21.62 13.32 16.74
C LYS A 536 -20.29 12.62 16.99
N TYR A 537 -19.21 13.36 17.16
CA TYR A 537 -17.91 12.81 17.54
C TYR A 537 -17.53 13.21 18.98
N PRO A 538 -17.13 12.27 19.85
CA PRO A 538 -17.07 10.83 19.60
C PRO A 538 -18.49 10.23 19.70
N ASN A 539 -18.86 9.35 18.76
CA ASN A 539 -20.05 8.52 18.92
C ASN A 539 -19.62 7.25 19.67
N LEU A 540 -20.14 7.08 20.89
CA LEU A 540 -19.83 5.92 21.72
C LEU A 540 -20.99 4.92 21.78
N LYS A 541 -22.06 5.14 21.01
CA LYS A 541 -23.22 4.24 21.00
C LYS A 541 -22.85 2.95 20.27
N THR A 542 -23.09 1.83 20.94
CA THR A 542 -22.81 0.46 20.45
C THR A 542 -24.07 -0.36 20.23
N GLU A 543 -25.25 0.24 20.44
CA GLU A 543 -26.58 -0.38 20.31
C GLU A 543 -27.27 0.01 18.99
#